data_AF-A0A341D3M3-F1
#
_entry.id   AF-A0A341D3M3-F1
#
_cell.length_a   1.000
_cell.length_b   1.000
_cell.length_c   1.000
_cell.angle_alpha   90.00
_cell.angle_beta   90.00
_cell.angle_gamma   90.00
#
_symmetry.space_group_name_H-M   'P 1'
#
loop_
_entity.id
_entity.type
_entity.pdbx_description
1 polymer ?
#
loop_
_entity_poly.entity_id
_entity_poly.type
_entity_poly.pdbx_seq_one_letter_code
_entity_poly.pdbx_strand_id
1 'polypeptide(L)'
;MAKHLKFIARTVMVQEGNVEGAYRTLNRILTMDGLIEDIKRRRYYEKPCRRRQRESYETCRRIYNMEMARKINFLMRKNRADPWQGC
;
A
#
# COMPACT_ATOMS: atom_id res chain seq x y z
N MET A 1 29.20 18.27 5.42
CA MET A 1 29.07 16.96 6.11
C MET A 1 27.59 16.65 6.33
N ALA A 2 27.19 15.37 6.34
CA ALA A 2 25.80 15.02 6.65
C ALA A 2 25.52 15.20 8.14
N LYS A 3 24.35 15.75 8.49
CA LYS A 3 23.94 16.02 9.88
C LYS A 3 23.45 14.77 10.64
N HIS A 4 23.29 13.63 9.96
CA HIS A 4 22.76 12.39 10.51
C HIS A 4 23.70 11.22 10.27
N LEU A 5 23.62 10.22 11.16
CA LEU A 5 24.36 8.97 11.06
C LEU A 5 24.04 8.23 9.75
N LYS A 6 25.08 7.66 9.14
CA LYS A 6 25.00 6.91 7.88
C LYS A 6 24.60 5.46 8.14
N PHE A 7 24.01 4.81 7.13
CA PHE A 7 23.65 3.37 7.16
C PHE A 7 22.64 2.95 8.24
N ILE A 8 21.95 3.91 8.88
CA ILE A 8 20.87 3.62 9.83
C ILE A 8 19.52 3.66 9.11
N ALA A 9 19.21 4.75 8.41
CA ALA A 9 17.92 4.91 7.76
C ALA A 9 17.82 4.13 6.44
N ARG A 10 16.73 3.40 6.23
CA ARG A 10 16.40 2.69 4.97
C ARG A 10 17.51 1.74 4.49
N THR A 11 18.18 1.07 5.43
CA THR A 11 19.23 0.08 5.17
C THR A 11 18.68 -1.32 5.44
N VAL A 12 18.99 -2.29 4.57
CA VAL A 12 18.55 -3.68 4.68
C VAL A 12 19.77 -4.58 4.55
N MET A 13 19.91 -5.53 5.47
CA MET A 13 20.97 -6.53 5.43
C MET A 13 20.58 -7.68 4.51
N VAL A 14 21.54 -8.21 3.77
CA VAL A 14 21.33 -9.36 2.89
C VAL A 14 21.58 -10.65 3.67
N GLN A 15 20.60 -11.55 3.67
CA GLN A 15 20.75 -12.89 4.25
C GLN A 15 21.17 -13.88 3.17
N GLU A 16 22.15 -14.73 3.46
CA GLU A 16 22.58 -15.87 2.61
C GLU A 16 22.92 -15.47 1.15
N GLY A 17 23.35 -14.22 0.93
CA GLY A 17 23.62 -13.71 -0.41
C GLY A 17 22.37 -13.46 -1.28
N ASN A 18 21.15 -13.59 -0.74
CA ASN A 18 19.92 -13.35 -1.48
C ASN A 18 19.61 -11.84 -1.64
N VAL A 19 20.29 -11.21 -2.59
CA VAL A 19 20.16 -9.77 -2.87
C VAL A 19 18.76 -9.42 -3.38
N GLU A 20 18.15 -10.27 -4.21
CA GLU A 20 16.81 -10.02 -4.73
C GLU A 20 15.75 -9.95 -3.63
N GLY A 21 15.82 -10.88 -2.66
CA GLY A 21 14.92 -10.89 -1.51
C GLY A 21 15.04 -9.62 -0.68
N ALA A 22 16.28 -9.18 -0.42
CA ALA A 22 16.56 -7.94 0.29
C ALA A 22 16.02 -6.72 -0.47
N TYR A 23 16.21 -6.66 -1.80
CA TYR A 23 15.70 -5.56 -2.62
C TYR A 23 14.18 -5.50 -2.65
N ARG A 24 13.49 -6.65 -2.80
CA ARG A 24 12.02 -6.72 -2.73
C ARG A 24 11.51 -6.22 -1.37
N THR A 25 12.21 -6.58 -0.30
CA THR A 25 11.87 -6.15 1.06
C THR A 25 12.06 -4.65 1.23
N LEU A 26 13.19 -4.11 0.78
CA LEU A 26 13.44 -2.67 0.78
C LEU A 26 12.35 -1.92 0.00
N ASN A 27 12.02 -2.37 -1.21
CA ASN A 27 10.99 -1.74 -2.02
C ASN A 27 9.60 -1.80 -1.36
N ARG A 28 9.27 -2.91 -0.68
CA ARG A 28 8.03 -3.03 0.10
C ARG A 28 7.98 -2.03 1.24
N ILE A 29 9.05 -1.88 2.02
CA ILE A 29 9.15 -0.90 3.12
C ILE A 29 8.90 0.52 2.56
N LEU A 30 9.63 0.89 1.50
CA LEU A 30 9.48 2.21 0.87
C LEU A 30 8.08 2.47 0.28
N THR A 31 7.40 1.42 -0.18
CA THR A 31 6.04 1.52 -0.71
C THR A 31 5.00 1.65 0.41
N MET A 32 5.15 0.89 1.49
CA MET A 32 4.26 0.98 2.66
C MET A 32 4.37 2.33 3.37
N ASP A 33 5.58 2.88 3.46
CA ASP A 33 5.83 4.23 3.98
C ASP A 33 5.31 5.34 3.04
N GLY A 34 4.90 4.99 1.81
CA GLY A 34 4.42 5.94 0.80
C GLY A 34 5.51 6.74 0.09
N LEU A 35 6.80 6.50 0.39
CA LEU A 35 7.93 7.25 -0.17
C LEU A 35 7.98 7.19 -1.70
N ILE A 36 7.69 6.02 -2.29
CA ILE A 36 7.73 5.84 -3.75
C ILE A 36 6.72 6.75 -4.45
N GLU A 37 5.49 6.83 -3.95
CA GLU A 37 4.44 7.67 -4.54
C GLU A 37 4.73 9.16 -4.30
N ASP A 38 5.25 9.50 -3.12
CA ASP A 38 5.68 10.86 -2.81
C ASP A 38 6.81 11.35 -3.74
N ILE A 39 7.81 10.50 -4.01
CA ILE A 39 8.90 10.82 -4.93
C ILE A 39 8.35 11.06 -6.35
N LYS A 40 7.45 10.20 -6.82
CA LYS A 40 6.81 10.37 -8.15
C LYS A 40 6.03 11.68 -8.22
N ARG A 41 5.25 12.01 -7.19
CA ARG A 41 4.45 13.25 -7.12
C ARG A 41 5.32 14.50 -7.09
N ARG A 42 6.45 14.45 -6.37
CA ARG A 42 7.39 15.57 -6.25
C ARG A 42 8.21 15.82 -7.53
N ARG A 43 8.17 14.91 -8.52
CA ARG A 43 8.84 15.12 -9.82
C ARG A 43 8.39 16.40 -10.52
N TYR A 44 7.11 16.76 -10.37
CA TYR A 44 6.53 17.99 -10.91
C TYR A 44 5.75 18.71 -9.81
N TYR A 45 5.60 20.03 -9.93
CA TYR A 45 4.81 20.78 -8.97
C TYR A 45 3.32 20.41 -9.06
N GLU A 46 2.77 19.85 -7.98
CA GLU A 46 1.34 19.61 -7.82
C GLU A 46 0.66 20.87 -7.26
N LYS A 47 -0.21 21.51 -8.07
CA LYS A 47 -0.98 22.68 -7.62
C LYS A 47 -1.86 22.34 -6.40
N PRO A 48 -2.06 23.24 -5.41
CA PRO A 48 -2.81 22.95 -4.20
C PRO A 48 -4.25 22.51 -4.44
N CYS A 49 -4.91 23.04 -5.47
CA CYS A 49 -6.26 22.62 -5.86
C CYS A 49 -6.29 21.17 -6.38
N ARG A 50 -5.27 20.74 -7.14
CA ARG A 50 -5.15 19.37 -7.65
C ARG A 50 -4.83 18.39 -6.53
N ARG A 51 -3.94 18.78 -5.62
CA ARG A 51 -3.64 18.00 -4.42
C ARG A 51 -4.89 17.72 -3.59
N ARG A 52 -5.69 18.74 -3.28
CA ARG A 52 -6.95 18.60 -2.53
C ARG A 52 -7.96 17.67 -3.22
N GLN A 53 -8.12 17.81 -4.54
CA GLN A 53 -9.00 16.92 -5.33
C GLN A 53 -8.57 15.46 -5.23
N ARG A 54 -7.27 15.20 -5.37
CA ARG A 54 -6.68 13.86 -5.29
C ARG A 54 -6.85 13.25 -3.89
N GLU A 55 -6.52 14.00 -2.84
CA GLU A 55 -6.62 13.53 -1.45
C GLU A 55 -8.07 13.15 -1.08
N SER A 56 -9.05 13.94 -1.52
CA SER A 56 -10.47 13.62 -1.35
C SER A 56 -10.84 12.34 -2.09
N TYR A 57 -10.42 12.19 -3.35
CA TYR A 57 -10.70 11.00 -4.15
C TYR A 57 -10.08 9.73 -3.55
N GLU A 58 -8.80 9.77 -3.15
CA GLU A 58 -8.11 8.65 -2.52
C GLU A 58 -8.78 8.22 -1.22
N THR A 59 -9.27 9.18 -0.44
CA THR A 59 -9.97 8.92 0.82
C THR A 59 -11.32 8.25 0.58
N CYS A 60 -12.14 8.80 -0.32
CA CYS A 60 -13.43 8.20 -0.67
C CYS A 60 -13.25 6.78 -1.24
N ARG A 61 -12.26 6.58 -2.12
CA ARG A 61 -11.94 5.25 -2.67
C ARG A 61 -11.52 4.27 -1.57
N ARG A 62 -10.71 4.72 -0.59
CA ARG A 62 -10.30 3.88 0.55
C ARG A 62 -11.50 3.43 1.38
N ILE A 63 -12.39 4.36 1.73
CA ILE A 63 -13.61 4.07 2.50
C ILE A 63 -14.46 3.03 1.77
N TYR A 64 -14.73 3.27 0.48
CA TYR A 64 -15.53 2.33 -0.33
C TYR A 64 -14.91 0.94 -0.39
N ASN A 65 -13.61 0.85 -0.67
CA ASN A 65 -12.91 -0.44 -0.76
C ASN A 65 -12.92 -1.20 0.57
N MET A 66 -12.74 -0.50 1.69
CA MET A 66 -12.80 -1.09 3.03
C MET A 66 -14.19 -1.66 3.33
N GLU A 67 -15.25 -0.89 3.09
CA GLU A 67 -16.62 -1.35 3.32
C GLU A 67 -17.01 -2.49 2.39
N MET A 68 -16.59 -2.43 1.12
CA MET A 68 -16.82 -3.51 0.16
C MET A 68 -16.11 -4.80 0.61
N ALA A 69 -14.83 -4.72 0.99
CA ALA A 69 -14.10 -5.87 1.49
C ALA A 69 -14.73 -6.46 2.76
N ARG A 70 -15.21 -5.59 3.67
CA ARG A 70 -15.95 -6.00 4.88
C ARG A 70 -17.22 -6.77 4.53
N LYS A 71 -18.02 -6.27 3.58
CA LYS A 71 -19.25 -6.92 3.12
C LYS A 71 -18.97 -8.25 2.43
N ILE A 72 -17.94 -8.30 1.58
CA ILE A 72 -17.52 -9.54 0.91
C ILE A 72 -17.17 -10.60 1.95
N ASN A 73 -16.27 -10.29 2.89
CA ASN A 73 -15.87 -11.23 3.94
C ASN A 73 -17.06 -11.72 4.79
N PHE A 74 -18.03 -10.84 5.06
CA PHE A 74 -19.26 -11.20 5.75
C PHE A 74 -20.13 -12.19 4.95
N LEU A 75 -20.34 -11.91 3.66
CA LEU A 75 -21.17 -12.74 2.78
C LEU A 75 -20.50 -14.05 2.37
N MET A 76 -19.17 -14.12 2.37
CA MET A 76 -18.41 -15.33 2.03
C MET A 76 -18.81 -16.53 2.91
N ARG A 77 -19.30 -16.31 4.14
CA ARG A 77 -19.87 -17.38 4.99
C ARG A 77 -21.04 -18.12 4.32
N LYS A 78 -21.81 -17.43 3.47
CA LYS A 78 -22.97 -17.98 2.75
C LYS A 78 -22.59 -18.57 1.39
N ASN A 79 -21.32 -18.46 0.97
CA ASN A 79 -20.81 -19.10 -0.24
C ASN A 79 -20.55 -20.61 -0.02
N ARG A 80 -21.58 -21.32 0.42
CA ARG A 80 -21.60 -22.77 0.64
C ARG A 80 -22.58 -23.40 -0.36
N ALA A 81 -22.46 -24.72 -0.57
CA ALA A 81 -23.43 -25.46 -1.39
C ALA A 81 -24.86 -25.21 -0.88
N ASP A 82 -25.81 -25.23 -1.81
CA ASP A 82 -27.22 -25.02 -1.49
C ASP A 82 -27.69 -26.12 -0.51
N PRO A 83 -28.13 -25.77 0.71
CA PRO A 83 -28.66 -26.75 1.64
C PRO A 83 -29.98 -27.38 1.20
N TRP A 84 -30.69 -26.81 0.23
CA TRP A 84 -32.03 -27.24 -0.20
C TRP A 84 -32.07 -27.73 -1.64
N GLN A 85 -31.00 -28.43 -2.07
CA GLN A 85 -30.93 -28.97 -3.43
C GLN A 85 -32.09 -29.95 -3.71
N GLY A 86 -33.01 -29.55 -4.58
CA GLY A 86 -34.17 -30.36 -4.97
C GLY A 86 -35.48 -30.07 -4.23
N CYS A 87 -35.51 -29.02 -3.39
CA CYS A 87 -36.74 -28.37 -2.95
C CYS A 87 -37.04 -27.12 -3.79
#